data_AF-C3YGB5-F1
#
_entry.id   AF-C3YGB5-F1
#
_cell.length_a   1.000
_cell.length_b   1.000
_cell.length_c   1.000
_cell.angle_alpha   90.00
_cell.angle_beta   90.00
_cell.angle_gamma   90.00
#
_symmetry.space_group_name_H-M   'P 1'
#
loop_
_entity.id
_entity.type
_entity.pdbx_description
1 polymer ?
#
loop_
_entity_poly.entity_id
_entity_poly.type
_entity_poly.pdbx_seq_one_letter_code
_entity_poly.pdbx_strand_id
1 'polypeptide(L)'
;MLEFLLSKIDVPYRYTTVASFLACLAIQEALSPWLSRRMTSSYAQLSSVQQVEWDNRIMSIAHALTASFLSLLAFFVDEGLTPDAVRYDSHIVLLGSAILLGYALADLVETCVRPRALWTTDMVFHHVICLCIPCVYFMYRCAPYYGNIGWMAEISSPFLHIRRLLMMTGSKKTSQAYKVNGILFVLTFFVFRIAVIPWFWHNWLFRLTVNPDYYLPENAVPLNTSISEGIIMNVLNSYWFVRLCIVTWRHLSLSKEHDE
;
A
#
# COMPACT_ATOMS: atom_id res chain seq x y z
N MET A 1 16.63 -7.17 -19.55
CA MET A 1 15.37 -6.67 -18.95
C MET A 1 15.63 -5.80 -17.73
N LEU A 2 16.34 -6.29 -16.69
CA LEU A 2 16.69 -5.49 -15.51
C LEU A 2 17.56 -4.26 -15.85
N GLU A 3 18.59 -4.42 -16.68
CA GLU A 3 19.43 -3.29 -17.14
C GLU A 3 18.64 -2.23 -17.90
N PHE A 4 17.68 -2.66 -18.73
CA PHE A 4 16.78 -1.75 -19.44
C PHE A 4 15.92 -0.96 -18.45
N LEU A 5 15.34 -1.62 -17.45
CA LEU A 5 14.54 -0.98 -16.42
C LEU A 5 15.37 0.03 -15.61
N LEU A 6 16.58 -0.36 -15.19
CA LEU A 6 17.51 0.50 -14.46
C LEU A 6 17.98 1.70 -15.30
N SER A 7 18.07 1.57 -16.63
CA SER A 7 18.41 2.68 -17.52
C SER A 7 17.33 3.77 -17.58
N LYS A 8 16.07 3.43 -17.25
CA LYS A 8 14.91 4.33 -17.29
C LYS A 8 14.66 5.04 -15.95
N ILE A 9 15.30 4.57 -14.88
CA ILE A 9 15.19 5.17 -13.55
C ILE A 9 16.35 6.17 -13.41
N ASP A 10 16.08 7.40 -13.02
CA ASP A 10 17.15 8.37 -12.78
C ASP A 10 18.03 7.91 -11.61
N VAL A 11 19.31 8.25 -11.67
CA VAL A 11 20.33 7.77 -10.72
C VAL A 11 19.92 7.96 -9.25
N PRO A 12 19.36 9.12 -8.82
CA PRO A 12 18.91 9.30 -7.43
C PRO A 12 17.86 8.26 -7.02
N TYR A 13 16.88 7.98 -7.88
CA TYR A 13 15.79 7.05 -7.58
C TYR A 13 16.27 5.59 -7.54
N ARG A 14 17.31 5.22 -8.32
CA ARG A 14 17.95 3.90 -8.18
C ARG A 14 18.55 3.71 -6.79
N TYR A 15 19.30 4.70 -6.31
CA TYR A 15 19.88 4.65 -4.97
C TYR A 15 18.80 4.63 -3.90
N THR A 16 17.72 5.40 -4.06
CA THR A 16 16.56 5.37 -3.17
C THR A 16 15.90 3.99 -3.14
N THR A 17 15.70 3.33 -4.28
CA THR A 17 15.13 1.98 -4.33
C THR A 17 16.01 0.98 -3.58
N VAL A 18 17.32 1.01 -3.80
CA VAL A 18 18.26 0.12 -3.08
C VAL A 18 18.27 0.43 -1.59
N ALA A 19 18.32 1.71 -1.21
CA ALA A 19 18.28 2.13 0.19
C ALA A 19 16.99 1.70 0.88
N SER A 20 15.84 1.85 0.21
CA SER A 20 14.54 1.41 0.73
C SER A 20 14.48 -0.10 0.89
N PHE A 21 14.97 -0.87 -0.08
CA PHE A 21 15.05 -2.33 0.01
C PHE A 21 15.88 -2.77 1.22
N LEU A 22 17.09 -2.22 1.36
CA LEU A 22 17.98 -2.52 2.49
C LEU A 22 17.39 -2.07 3.83
N ALA A 23 16.72 -0.92 3.87
CA ALA A 23 16.05 -0.43 5.07
C ALA A 23 14.90 -1.35 5.49
N CYS A 24 14.07 -1.84 4.55
CA CYS A 24 13.02 -2.80 4.84
C CYS A 24 13.57 -4.10 5.44
N LEU A 25 14.63 -4.66 4.84
CA LEU A 25 15.30 -5.84 5.38
C LEU A 25 15.92 -5.58 6.76
N ALA A 26 16.56 -4.43 6.97
CA ALA A 26 17.12 -4.06 8.25
C ALA A 26 16.04 -3.87 9.33
N ILE A 27 14.88 -3.31 8.96
CA ILE A 27 13.74 -3.19 9.87
C ILE A 27 13.27 -4.58 10.29
N GLN A 28 13.09 -5.47 9.33
CA GLN A 28 12.52 -6.79 9.60
C GLN A 28 13.48 -7.71 10.35
N GLU A 29 14.73 -7.85 9.91
CA GLU A 29 15.64 -8.85 10.45
C GLU A 29 16.39 -8.37 11.71
N ALA A 30 16.47 -7.07 11.94
CA ALA A 30 17.25 -6.51 13.05
C ALA A 30 16.47 -5.55 13.95
N LEU A 31 15.95 -4.45 13.40
CA LEU A 31 15.41 -3.36 14.22
C LEU A 31 14.12 -3.78 14.95
N SER A 32 13.17 -4.40 14.24
CA SER A 32 11.90 -4.84 14.82
C SER A 32 12.10 -5.92 15.90
N PRO A 33 12.88 -6.99 15.68
CA PRO A 33 13.18 -7.97 16.72
C PRO A 33 13.88 -7.35 17.94
N TRP A 34 14.83 -6.43 17.71
CA TRP A 34 15.55 -5.75 18.78
C TRP A 34 14.62 -4.86 19.62
N LEU A 35 13.80 -4.06 18.96
CA LEU A 35 12.89 -3.12 19.62
C LEU A 35 11.74 -3.85 20.32
N SER A 36 11.13 -4.83 19.65
CA SER A 36 9.97 -5.57 20.17
C SER A 36 10.32 -6.36 21.43
N ARG A 37 11.49 -6.99 21.50
CA ARG A 37 12.00 -7.65 22.71
C ARG A 37 12.17 -6.71 23.91
N ARG A 38 12.40 -5.41 23.67
CA ARG A 38 12.55 -4.40 24.73
C ARG A 38 11.22 -3.78 25.14
N MET A 39 10.28 -3.65 24.20
CA MET A 39 9.01 -2.95 24.44
C MET A 39 7.92 -3.84 25.01
N THR A 40 7.90 -5.13 24.68
CA THR A 40 6.83 -6.03 25.14
C THR A 40 7.32 -7.45 25.41
N SER A 41 6.89 -8.01 26.54
CA SER A 41 7.15 -9.42 26.87
C SER A 41 6.37 -10.37 25.97
N SER A 42 5.27 -9.92 25.34
CA SER A 42 4.46 -10.76 24.44
C SER A 42 5.27 -11.28 23.27
N TYR A 43 6.19 -10.48 22.70
CA TYR A 43 7.00 -10.88 21.56
C TYR A 43 7.86 -12.12 21.85
N ALA A 44 8.45 -12.19 23.04
CA ALA A 44 9.26 -13.34 23.45
C ALA A 44 8.45 -14.63 23.66
N GLN A 45 7.13 -14.51 23.85
CA GLN A 45 6.21 -15.64 24.02
C GLN A 45 5.65 -16.16 22.69
N LEU A 46 5.83 -15.43 21.59
CA LEU A 46 5.39 -15.84 20.27
C LEU A 46 6.25 -16.97 19.72
N SER A 47 5.66 -17.84 18.91
CA SER A 47 6.42 -18.81 18.10
C SER A 47 7.32 -18.10 17.08
N SER A 48 8.36 -18.77 16.58
CA SER A 48 9.25 -18.21 15.56
C SER A 48 8.50 -17.69 14.32
N VAL A 49 7.47 -18.40 13.88
CA VAL A 49 6.63 -18.00 12.74
C VAL A 49 5.83 -16.73 13.06
N GLN A 50 5.30 -16.61 14.28
CA GLN A 50 4.56 -15.42 14.71
C GLN A 50 5.48 -14.22 14.95
N GLN A 51 6.73 -14.43 15.37
CA GLN A 51 7.73 -13.37 15.44
C GLN A 51 8.04 -12.82 14.05
N VAL A 52 8.25 -13.69 13.05
CA VAL A 52 8.41 -13.25 11.66
C VAL A 52 7.16 -12.49 11.17
N GLU A 53 5.95 -12.99 11.46
CA GLU A 53 4.71 -12.27 11.10
C GLU A 53 4.64 -10.90 11.78
N TRP A 54 5.06 -10.80 13.04
CA TRP A 54 5.11 -9.55 13.80
C TRP A 54 6.08 -8.56 13.17
N ASP A 55 7.30 -8.99 12.87
CA ASP A 55 8.36 -8.13 12.35
C ASP A 55 8.06 -7.63 10.93
N ASN A 56 7.50 -8.48 10.08
CA ASN A 56 7.00 -8.08 8.77
C ASN A 56 5.91 -6.99 8.89
N ARG A 57 5.00 -7.11 9.86
CA ARG A 57 3.95 -6.10 10.09
C ARG A 57 4.50 -4.76 10.56
N ILE A 58 5.54 -4.75 11.40
CA ILE A 58 6.21 -3.51 11.81
C ILE A 58 6.87 -2.84 10.60
N MET A 59 7.52 -3.62 9.75
CA MET A 59 8.12 -3.14 8.50
C MET A 59 7.05 -2.55 7.55
N SER A 60 5.93 -3.25 7.33
CA SER A 60 4.81 -2.74 6.52
C SER A 60 4.17 -1.47 7.11
N ILE A 61 4.07 -1.34 8.44
CA ILE A 61 3.62 -0.08 9.07
C ILE A 61 4.55 1.06 8.74
N ALA A 62 5.87 0.86 8.87
CA ALA A 62 6.86 1.89 8.56
C ALA A 62 6.77 2.33 7.08
N HIS A 63 6.65 1.38 6.16
CA HIS A 63 6.42 1.68 4.74
C HIS A 63 5.11 2.44 4.52
N ALA A 64 4.00 1.94 5.05
CA ALA A 64 2.69 2.53 4.82
C ALA A 64 2.58 3.96 5.37
N LEU A 65 3.20 4.25 6.53
CA LEU A 65 3.30 5.61 7.05
C LEU A 65 4.11 6.52 6.12
N THR A 66 5.21 6.02 5.58
CA THR A 66 6.06 6.76 4.63
C THR A 66 5.31 7.04 3.32
N ALA A 67 4.66 6.04 2.74
CA ALA A 67 3.86 6.17 1.52
C ALA A 67 2.66 7.11 1.72
N SER A 68 1.98 6.99 2.86
CA SER A 68 0.89 7.89 3.25
C SER A 68 1.34 9.33 3.32
N PHE A 69 2.47 9.58 4.00
CA PHE A 69 3.02 10.93 4.13
C PHE A 69 3.38 11.53 2.77
N LEU A 70 4.12 10.78 1.93
CA LEU A 70 4.53 11.27 0.61
C LEU A 70 3.34 11.49 -0.33
N SER A 71 2.35 10.60 -0.31
CA SER A 71 1.17 10.73 -1.17
C SER A 71 0.31 11.93 -0.82
N LEU A 72 0.13 12.21 0.48
CA LEU A 72 -0.55 13.40 0.96
C LEU A 72 0.27 14.67 0.66
N LEU A 73 1.59 14.61 0.84
CA LEU A 73 2.47 15.72 0.51
C LEU A 73 2.38 16.07 -0.98
N ALA A 74 2.46 15.08 -1.86
CA ALA A 74 2.29 15.28 -3.30
C ALA A 74 0.90 15.87 -3.61
N PHE A 75 -0.16 15.29 -3.04
CA PHE A 75 -1.53 15.74 -3.31
C PHE A 75 -1.80 17.20 -2.91
N PHE A 76 -1.19 17.69 -1.82
CA PHE A 76 -1.44 19.04 -1.31
C PHE A 76 -0.42 20.10 -1.76
N VAL A 77 0.82 19.69 -2.06
CA VAL A 77 1.92 20.64 -2.32
C VAL A 77 2.35 20.65 -3.78
N ASP A 78 2.17 19.55 -4.51
CA ASP A 78 2.57 19.48 -5.92
C ASP A 78 1.49 20.06 -6.83
N GLU A 79 1.60 21.35 -7.12
CA GLU A 79 0.63 22.08 -7.95
C GLU A 79 0.49 21.52 -9.37
N GLY A 80 1.51 20.82 -9.89
CA GLY A 80 1.48 20.21 -11.21
C GLY A 80 0.82 18.82 -11.22
N LEU A 81 0.52 18.26 -10.05
CA LEU A 81 -0.16 16.98 -9.90
C LEU A 81 -1.68 17.13 -10.08
N THR A 82 -2.10 17.46 -11.31
CA THR A 82 -3.51 17.70 -11.63
C THR A 82 -4.17 16.47 -12.30
N PRO A 83 -5.51 16.33 -12.22
CA PRO A 83 -6.19 15.18 -12.82
C PRO A 83 -6.21 15.17 -14.36
N ASP A 84 -5.91 16.30 -15.00
CA ASP A 84 -5.84 16.48 -16.46
C ASP A 84 -4.41 16.34 -17.03
N ALA A 85 -3.40 16.20 -16.16
CA ALA A 85 -2.01 16.02 -16.55
C ALA A 85 -1.77 14.59 -17.09
N VAL A 86 -1.68 14.47 -18.42
CA VAL A 86 -1.35 13.20 -19.11
C VAL A 86 0.08 12.78 -18.79
N ARG A 87 1.03 13.71 -18.80
CA ARG A 87 2.41 13.51 -18.39
C ARG A 87 2.82 14.63 -17.46
N TYR A 88 3.46 14.29 -16.35
CA TYR A 88 4.04 15.26 -15.44
C TYR A 88 5.13 14.59 -14.59
N ASP A 89 6.22 15.31 -14.38
CA ASP A 89 7.40 14.78 -13.69
C ASP A 89 7.41 15.21 -12.22
N SER A 90 6.52 14.59 -11.43
CA SER A 90 6.46 14.88 -10.00
C SER A 90 7.61 14.20 -9.25
N HIS A 91 8.53 15.01 -8.70
CA HIS A 91 9.64 14.50 -7.89
C HIS A 91 9.16 13.76 -6.63
N ILE A 92 8.06 14.20 -6.01
CA ILE A 92 7.51 13.58 -4.80
C ILE A 92 6.92 12.22 -5.16
N VAL A 93 6.17 12.14 -6.27
CA VAL A 93 5.67 10.85 -6.75
C VAL A 93 6.86 9.95 -7.09
N LEU A 94 7.86 10.38 -7.87
CA LEU A 94 9.02 9.52 -8.18
C LEU A 94 9.78 9.02 -6.96
N LEU A 95 9.93 9.86 -5.93
CA LEU A 95 10.52 9.47 -4.66
C LEU A 95 9.69 8.36 -4.00
N GLY A 96 8.37 8.54 -3.93
CA GLY A 96 7.46 7.51 -3.42
C GLY A 96 7.49 6.22 -4.24
N SER A 97 7.59 6.31 -5.59
CA SER A 97 7.70 5.14 -6.47
C SER A 97 8.98 4.37 -6.20
N ALA A 98 10.08 5.08 -5.94
CA ALA A 98 11.38 4.46 -5.67
C ALA A 98 11.35 3.68 -4.36
N ILE A 99 10.74 4.27 -3.32
CA ILE A 99 10.54 3.65 -2.01
C ILE A 99 9.60 2.44 -2.13
N LEU A 100 8.47 2.59 -2.83
CA LEU A 100 7.52 1.49 -3.07
C LEU A 100 8.19 0.33 -3.81
N LEU A 101 8.99 0.60 -4.84
CA LEU A 101 9.70 -0.45 -5.55
C LEU A 101 10.67 -1.20 -4.63
N GLY A 102 11.42 -0.48 -3.80
CA GLY A 102 12.35 -1.11 -2.84
C GLY A 102 11.63 -1.96 -1.79
N TYR A 103 10.52 -1.44 -1.25
CA TYR A 103 9.65 -2.17 -0.32
C TYR A 103 9.05 -3.42 -0.96
N ALA A 104 8.46 -3.30 -2.14
CA ALA A 104 7.79 -4.41 -2.81
C ALA A 104 8.78 -5.52 -3.22
N LEU A 105 10.03 -5.17 -3.55
CA LEU A 105 11.10 -6.15 -3.75
C LEU A 105 11.45 -6.89 -2.45
N ALA A 106 11.51 -6.20 -1.31
CA ALA A 106 11.75 -6.83 -0.02
C ALA A 106 10.59 -7.79 0.36
N ASP A 107 9.35 -7.34 0.22
CA ASP A 107 8.15 -8.16 0.45
C ASP A 107 8.10 -9.40 -0.45
N LEU A 108 8.54 -9.28 -1.71
CA LEU A 108 8.60 -10.41 -2.63
C LEU A 108 9.63 -11.46 -2.16
N VAL A 109 10.83 -11.01 -1.77
CA VAL A 109 11.87 -11.90 -1.23
C VAL A 109 11.34 -12.63 0.01
N GLU A 110 10.70 -11.91 0.92
CA GLU A 110 10.11 -12.47 2.13
C GLU A 110 9.01 -13.49 1.80
N THR A 111 8.11 -13.16 0.89
CA THR A 111 7.06 -14.08 0.44
C THR A 111 7.65 -15.38 -0.15
N CYS A 112 8.76 -15.29 -0.87
CA CYS A 112 9.44 -16.45 -1.46
C CYS A 112 10.20 -17.30 -0.43
N VAL A 113 10.78 -16.69 0.60
CA VAL A 113 11.63 -17.37 1.60
C VAL A 113 10.81 -17.91 2.77
N ARG A 114 9.72 -17.23 3.15
CA ARG A 114 8.96 -17.54 4.36
C ARG A 114 7.84 -18.58 4.11
N PRO A 115 7.43 -19.32 5.16
CA PRO A 115 6.43 -20.38 5.02
C PRO A 115 5.11 -19.92 4.41
N ARG A 116 4.48 -20.80 3.61
CA ARG A 116 3.19 -20.58 2.94
C ARG A 116 2.08 -20.04 3.86
N ALA A 117 2.12 -20.38 5.14
CA ALA A 117 1.13 -19.97 6.14
C ALA A 117 1.10 -18.45 6.40
N LEU A 118 2.15 -17.72 6.03
CA LEU A 118 2.26 -16.28 6.31
C LEU A 118 1.67 -15.37 5.22
N TRP A 119 1.28 -15.92 4.06
CA TRP A 119 0.76 -15.14 2.95
C TRP A 119 -0.55 -15.70 2.40
N THR A 120 -1.28 -14.89 1.66
CA THR A 120 -2.52 -15.28 0.97
C THR A 120 -2.39 -14.98 -0.52
N THR A 121 -3.11 -15.70 -1.37
CA THR A 121 -2.98 -15.55 -2.84
C THR A 121 -3.38 -14.15 -3.30
N ASP A 122 -4.37 -13.52 -2.66
CA ASP A 122 -4.78 -12.15 -2.95
C ASP A 122 -3.69 -11.12 -2.58
N MET A 123 -2.93 -11.35 -1.50
CA MET A 123 -1.80 -10.47 -1.14
C MET A 123 -0.62 -10.65 -2.09
N VAL A 124 -0.30 -11.88 -2.51
CA VAL A 124 0.76 -12.09 -3.51
C VAL A 124 0.40 -11.40 -4.82
N PHE A 125 -0.84 -11.55 -5.28
CA PHE A 125 -1.32 -10.88 -6.50
C PHE A 125 -1.24 -9.35 -6.37
N HIS A 126 -1.66 -8.81 -5.22
CA HIS A 126 -1.52 -7.39 -4.90
C HIS A 126 -0.06 -6.92 -4.97
N HIS A 127 0.87 -7.61 -4.31
CA HIS A 127 2.29 -7.22 -4.31
C HIS A 127 2.91 -7.26 -5.71
N VAL A 128 2.54 -8.24 -6.54
CA VAL A 128 3.01 -8.31 -7.94
C VAL A 128 2.51 -7.10 -8.75
N ILE A 129 1.24 -6.69 -8.58
CA ILE A 129 0.73 -5.49 -9.24
C ILE A 129 1.42 -4.23 -8.71
N CYS A 130 1.65 -4.15 -7.41
CA CYS A 130 2.37 -3.04 -6.79
C CYS A 130 3.83 -2.90 -7.27
N LEU A 131 4.45 -3.97 -7.81
CA LEU A 131 5.74 -3.89 -8.50
C LEU A 131 5.63 -3.25 -9.89
N CYS A 132 4.52 -3.45 -10.60
CA CYS A 132 4.32 -2.90 -11.94
C CYS A 132 4.12 -1.38 -11.92
N ILE A 133 3.36 -0.87 -10.96
CA ILE A 133 3.00 0.56 -10.82
C ILE A 133 4.24 1.49 -10.88
N PRO A 134 5.26 1.34 -10.01
CA PRO A 134 6.44 2.21 -10.06
C PRO A 134 7.24 2.01 -11.35
N CYS A 135 7.26 0.80 -11.93
CA CYS A 135 7.95 0.55 -13.20
C CYS A 135 7.33 1.33 -14.36
N VAL A 136 5.99 1.32 -14.47
CA VAL A 136 5.26 2.10 -15.48
C VAL A 136 5.53 3.59 -15.28
N TYR A 137 5.46 4.07 -14.04
CA TYR A 137 5.69 5.47 -13.78
C TYR A 137 7.13 5.91 -14.09
N PHE A 138 8.15 5.13 -13.72
CA PHE A 138 9.54 5.42 -14.08
C PHE A 138 9.78 5.45 -15.59
N MET A 139 9.18 4.52 -16.32
CA MET A 139 9.37 4.42 -17.78
C MET A 139 8.66 5.52 -18.55
N TYR A 140 7.49 5.96 -18.10
CA TYR A 140 6.59 6.76 -18.92
C TYR A 140 6.18 8.10 -18.31
N ARG A 141 6.28 8.31 -16.99
CA ARG A 141 5.88 9.58 -16.34
C ARG A 141 4.43 10.01 -16.68
N CYS A 142 3.56 9.03 -16.90
CA CYS A 142 2.18 9.23 -17.31
C CYS A 142 1.21 9.11 -16.13
N ALA A 143 0.13 9.88 -16.18
CA ALA A 143 -0.98 9.86 -15.23
C ALA A 143 -0.55 9.88 -13.73
N PRO A 144 0.42 10.73 -13.32
CA PRO A 144 0.96 10.73 -11.95
C PRO A 144 -0.09 10.96 -10.87
N TYR A 145 -1.09 11.79 -11.16
CA TYR A 145 -2.20 12.07 -10.25
C TYR A 145 -2.90 10.78 -9.82
N TYR A 146 -3.22 9.92 -10.79
CA TYR A 146 -3.92 8.66 -10.56
C TYR A 146 -3.04 7.63 -9.84
N GLY A 147 -1.74 7.59 -10.16
CA GLY A 147 -0.76 6.82 -9.39
C GLY A 147 -0.72 7.25 -7.93
N ASN A 148 -0.70 8.56 -7.66
CA ASN A 148 -0.67 9.11 -6.31
C ASN A 148 -1.95 8.82 -5.52
N ILE A 149 -3.13 8.91 -6.15
CA ILE A 149 -4.40 8.47 -5.54
C ILE A 149 -4.32 7.00 -5.13
N GLY A 150 -3.71 6.16 -5.96
CA GLY A 150 -3.45 4.76 -5.62
C GLY A 150 -2.64 4.58 -4.34
N TRP A 151 -1.67 5.46 -4.05
CA TRP A 151 -0.86 5.39 -2.83
C TRP A 151 -1.56 5.91 -1.59
N MET A 152 -2.51 6.83 -1.74
CA MET A 152 -3.33 7.26 -0.60
C MET A 152 -4.10 6.08 0.01
N ALA A 153 -4.32 4.99 -0.73
CA ALA A 153 -4.86 3.73 -0.20
C ALA A 153 -4.04 3.16 0.98
N GLU A 154 -2.73 3.42 1.02
CA GLU A 154 -1.84 2.96 2.09
C GLU A 154 -2.14 3.61 3.45
N ILE A 155 -2.90 4.71 3.49
CA ILE A 155 -3.31 5.37 4.75
C ILE A 155 -4.09 4.42 5.67
N SER A 156 -4.79 3.44 5.10
CA SER A 156 -5.52 2.44 5.87
C SER A 156 -4.66 1.27 6.38
N SER A 157 -3.50 1.02 5.77
CA SER A 157 -2.65 -0.15 6.03
C SER A 157 -2.10 -0.18 7.46
N PRO A 158 -1.63 0.93 8.08
CA PRO A 158 -1.14 0.91 9.46
C PRO A 158 -2.17 0.35 10.44
N PHE A 159 -3.44 0.74 10.29
CA PHE A 159 -4.51 0.26 11.17
C PHE A 159 -4.81 -1.24 10.98
N LEU A 160 -4.66 -1.76 9.76
CA LEU A 160 -4.75 -3.20 9.49
C LEU A 160 -3.66 -3.98 10.23
N HIS A 161 -2.41 -3.52 10.13
CA HIS A 161 -1.27 -4.19 10.76
C HIS A 161 -1.31 -4.05 12.29
N ILE A 162 -1.60 -2.87 12.83
CA ILE A 162 -1.76 -2.62 14.26
C ILE A 162 -2.86 -3.52 14.85
N ARG A 163 -3.99 -3.70 14.14
CA ARG A 163 -5.05 -4.62 14.60
C ARG A 163 -4.52 -6.02 14.85
N ARG A 164 -3.68 -6.54 13.95
CA ARG A 164 -3.10 -7.88 14.13
C ARG A 164 -2.08 -7.90 15.28
N LEU A 165 -1.21 -6.89 15.37
CA LEU A 165 -0.27 -6.78 16.48
C LEU A 165 -0.99 -6.79 17.84
N LEU A 166 -2.10 -6.05 17.96
CA LEU A 166 -2.95 -6.09 19.16
C LEU A 166 -3.51 -7.49 19.46
N MET A 167 -3.89 -8.26 18.43
CA MET A 167 -4.32 -9.65 18.63
C MET A 167 -3.17 -10.56 19.08
N MET A 168 -1.97 -10.36 18.54
CA MET A 168 -0.77 -11.12 18.92
C MET A 168 -0.30 -10.83 20.35
N THR A 169 -0.53 -9.62 20.87
CA THR A 169 -0.26 -9.31 22.28
C THR A 169 -1.33 -9.84 23.25
N GLY A 170 -2.37 -10.53 22.75
CA GLY A 170 -3.47 -11.01 23.57
C GLY A 170 -4.44 -9.91 24.01
N SER A 171 -4.43 -8.76 23.34
CA SER A 171 -5.36 -7.66 23.68
C SER A 171 -6.80 -8.13 23.52
N LYS A 172 -7.61 -7.95 24.57
CA LYS A 172 -9.04 -8.27 24.53
C LYS A 172 -9.72 -7.44 23.43
N LYS A 173 -10.64 -8.04 22.68
CA LYS A 173 -11.45 -7.35 21.67
C LYS A 173 -12.30 -6.21 22.27
N THR A 174 -12.55 -6.26 23.58
CA THR A 174 -13.26 -5.22 24.34
C THR A 174 -12.40 -4.01 24.70
N SER A 175 -11.07 -4.10 24.55
CA SER A 175 -10.15 -3.00 24.86
C SER A 175 -10.40 -1.78 23.97
N GLN A 176 -10.23 -0.58 24.54
CA GLN A 176 -10.43 0.67 23.81
C GLN A 176 -9.49 0.79 22.61
N ALA A 177 -8.22 0.40 22.76
CA ALA A 177 -7.24 0.40 21.67
C ALA A 177 -7.70 -0.45 20.47
N TYR A 178 -8.22 -1.66 20.72
CA TYR A 178 -8.72 -2.54 19.67
C TYR A 178 -9.96 -1.98 18.96
N LYS A 179 -10.89 -1.39 19.72
CA LYS A 179 -12.10 -0.77 19.18
C LYS A 179 -11.78 0.46 18.34
N VAL A 180 -11.00 1.41 18.88
CA VAL A 180 -10.60 2.64 18.19
C VAL A 180 -9.83 2.33 16.92
N ASN A 181 -8.84 1.43 16.97
CA ASN A 181 -8.09 1.02 15.78
C ASN A 181 -9.01 0.35 14.75
N GLY A 182 -9.98 -0.46 15.18
CA GLY A 182 -10.98 -1.05 14.29
C GLY A 182 -11.83 -0.01 13.55
N ILE A 183 -12.28 1.03 14.27
CA ILE A 183 -13.04 2.14 13.67
C ILE A 183 -12.17 2.92 12.68
N LEU A 184 -10.95 3.30 13.09
CA LEU A 184 -10.00 4.00 12.22
C LEU A 184 -9.69 3.20 10.96
N PHE A 185 -9.51 1.87 11.09
CA PHE A 185 -9.30 1.00 9.94
C PHE A 185 -10.48 1.05 8.96
N VAL A 186 -11.72 0.87 9.42
CA VAL A 186 -12.90 0.88 8.54
C VAL A 186 -13.08 2.25 7.88
N LEU A 187 -12.94 3.34 8.64
CA LEU A 187 -13.11 4.70 8.13
C LEU A 187 -12.07 5.03 7.07
N THR A 188 -10.79 4.79 7.35
CA THR A 188 -9.71 5.09 6.41
C THR A 188 -9.77 4.18 5.18
N PHE A 189 -10.11 2.90 5.34
CA PHE A 189 -10.33 2.00 4.20
C PHE A 189 -11.47 2.51 3.31
N PHE A 190 -12.60 2.90 3.90
CA PHE A 190 -13.72 3.43 3.13
C PHE A 190 -13.34 4.72 2.38
N VAL A 191 -12.77 5.71 3.07
CA VAL A 191 -12.44 7.01 2.46
C VAL A 191 -11.39 6.88 1.35
N PHE A 192 -10.27 6.23 1.64
CA PHE A 192 -9.11 6.24 0.74
C PHE A 192 -9.08 5.08 -0.26
N ARG A 193 -9.97 4.08 -0.13
CA ARG A 193 -10.03 2.96 -1.09
C ARG A 193 -11.36 2.81 -1.81
N ILE A 194 -12.48 3.26 -1.23
CA ILE A 194 -13.83 3.01 -1.77
C ILE A 194 -14.49 4.30 -2.25
N ALA A 195 -14.61 5.30 -1.37
CA ALA A 195 -15.22 6.58 -1.68
C ALA A 195 -14.46 7.36 -2.76
N VAL A 196 -13.15 7.10 -2.90
CA VAL A 196 -12.32 7.71 -3.94
C VAL A 196 -12.56 7.11 -5.34
N ILE A 197 -13.13 5.90 -5.46
CA ILE A 197 -13.29 5.20 -6.75
C ILE A 197 -14.14 6.02 -7.75
N PRO A 198 -15.34 6.54 -7.38
CA PRO A 198 -16.11 7.38 -8.29
C PRO A 198 -15.37 8.65 -8.69
N TRP A 199 -14.66 9.28 -7.75
CA TRP A 199 -13.87 10.48 -8.02
C TRP A 199 -12.73 10.20 -8.99
N PHE A 200 -12.01 9.10 -8.80
CA PHE A 200 -10.94 8.63 -9.67
C PHE A 200 -11.44 8.47 -11.11
N TRP A 201 -12.51 7.69 -11.32
CA TRP A 201 -13.01 7.41 -12.66
C TRP A 201 -13.70 8.60 -13.31
N HIS A 202 -14.36 9.46 -12.53
CA HIS A 202 -14.91 10.71 -13.04
C HIS A 202 -13.80 11.60 -13.61
N ASN A 203 -12.72 11.83 -12.86
CA ASN A 203 -11.61 12.65 -13.36
C ASN A 203 -10.91 11.98 -14.54
N TRP A 204 -10.75 10.65 -14.54
CA TRP A 204 -10.17 9.93 -15.67
C TRP A 204 -10.98 10.19 -16.95
N LEU A 205 -12.30 10.01 -16.88
CA LEU A 205 -13.21 10.08 -18.04
C LEU A 205 -13.55 11.50 -18.51
N PHE A 206 -13.49 12.50 -17.62
CA PHE A 206 -13.96 13.86 -17.94
C PHE A 206 -12.85 14.91 -17.88
N ARG A 207 -11.66 14.57 -17.39
CA ARG A 207 -10.50 15.48 -17.39
C ARG A 207 -9.34 14.92 -18.18
N LEU A 208 -8.90 13.69 -17.87
CA LEU A 208 -7.72 13.13 -18.52
C LEU A 208 -7.96 12.78 -20.00
N THR A 209 -9.07 12.09 -20.32
CA THR A 209 -9.42 11.69 -21.70
C THR A 209 -9.86 12.85 -22.59
N VAL A 210 -10.14 14.02 -22.01
CA VAL A 210 -10.49 15.23 -22.76
C VAL A 210 -9.22 15.95 -23.24
N ASN A 211 -8.09 15.73 -22.57
CA ASN A 211 -6.80 16.24 -23.01
C ASN A 211 -6.40 15.58 -24.35
N PRO A 212 -6.14 16.35 -25.43
CA PRO A 212 -5.74 15.79 -26.73
C PRO A 212 -4.51 14.88 -26.65
N ASP A 213 -3.58 15.17 -25.73
CA ASP A 213 -2.36 14.40 -25.55
C ASP A 213 -2.65 12.94 -25.13
N TYR A 214 -3.82 12.69 -24.53
CA TYR A 214 -4.24 11.34 -24.13
C TYR A 214 -4.24 10.36 -25.31
N TYR A 215 -4.59 10.83 -26.51
CA TYR A 215 -4.72 9.99 -27.71
C TYR A 215 -3.44 9.92 -28.54
N LEU A 216 -2.33 10.52 -28.08
CA LEU A 216 -1.05 10.40 -28.77
C LEU A 216 -0.52 8.96 -28.69
N PRO A 217 0.01 8.39 -29.79
CA PRO A 217 0.48 7.01 -29.84
C PRO A 217 1.49 6.64 -28.74
N GLU A 218 2.39 7.56 -28.37
CA GLU A 218 3.38 7.40 -27.31
C GLU A 218 2.77 7.28 -25.90
N ASN A 219 1.53 7.70 -25.72
CA ASN A 219 0.79 7.64 -24.44
C ASN A 219 -0.12 6.42 -24.37
N ALA A 220 -0.41 5.76 -25.48
CA ALA A 220 -1.35 4.64 -25.53
C ALA A 220 -0.95 3.49 -24.60
N VAL A 221 0.31 3.03 -24.67
CA VAL A 221 0.80 1.94 -23.80
C VAL A 221 0.71 2.30 -22.32
N PRO A 222 1.35 3.38 -21.82
CA PRO A 222 1.31 3.69 -20.40
C PRO A 222 -0.09 3.95 -19.87
N LEU A 223 -0.92 4.70 -20.61
CA LEU A 223 -2.29 4.99 -20.17
C LEU A 223 -3.15 3.73 -20.11
N ASN A 224 -3.05 2.83 -21.09
CA ASN A 224 -3.77 1.54 -21.06
C ASN A 224 -3.30 0.66 -19.88
N THR A 225 -2.00 0.68 -19.57
CA THR A 225 -1.48 -0.01 -18.39
C THR A 225 -2.04 0.60 -17.10
N SER A 226 -2.00 1.93 -16.96
CA SER A 226 -2.55 2.63 -15.79
C SER A 226 -4.05 2.41 -15.59
N ILE A 227 -4.84 2.36 -16.67
CA ILE A 227 -6.27 2.00 -16.60
C ILE A 227 -6.45 0.58 -16.09
N SER A 228 -5.69 -0.36 -16.66
CA SER A 228 -5.76 -1.77 -16.28
C SER A 228 -5.41 -1.96 -14.80
N GLU A 229 -4.33 -1.34 -14.34
CA GLU A 229 -3.94 -1.32 -12.93
C GLU A 229 -5.02 -0.68 -12.05
N GLY A 230 -5.56 0.47 -12.46
CA GLY A 230 -6.65 1.14 -11.76
C GLY A 230 -7.90 0.26 -11.61
N ILE A 231 -8.31 -0.44 -12.66
CA ILE A 231 -9.45 -1.38 -12.62
C ILE A 231 -9.16 -2.51 -11.64
N ILE A 232 -8.01 -3.18 -11.79
CA ILE A 232 -7.67 -4.35 -10.97
C ILE A 232 -7.60 -3.96 -9.49
N MET A 233 -6.93 -2.86 -9.17
CA MET A 233 -6.79 -2.39 -7.79
C MET A 233 -8.12 -1.97 -7.17
N ASN A 234 -8.98 -1.29 -7.92
CA ASN A 234 -10.30 -0.87 -7.43
C ASN A 234 -11.25 -2.06 -7.23
N VAL A 235 -11.18 -3.09 -8.07
CA VAL A 235 -11.92 -4.34 -7.89
C VAL A 235 -11.43 -5.06 -6.62
N LEU A 236 -10.11 -5.17 -6.44
CA LEU A 236 -9.52 -5.81 -5.26
C LEU A 236 -9.89 -5.08 -3.96
N ASN A 237 -9.81 -3.74 -3.96
CA ASN A 237 -10.23 -2.91 -2.83
C ASN A 237 -11.72 -3.10 -2.50
N SER A 238 -12.58 -3.15 -3.52
CA SER A 238 -14.01 -3.40 -3.34
C SER A 238 -14.28 -4.79 -2.76
N TYR A 239 -13.60 -5.82 -3.27
CA TYR A 239 -13.66 -7.18 -2.74
C TYR A 239 -13.26 -7.23 -1.26
N TRP A 240 -12.13 -6.62 -0.90
CA TRP A 240 -11.67 -6.56 0.49
C TRP A 240 -12.62 -5.77 1.39
N PHE A 241 -13.23 -4.70 0.89
CA PHE A 241 -14.23 -3.96 1.66
C PHE A 241 -15.49 -4.78 1.93
N VAL A 242 -16.00 -5.52 0.94
CA VAL A 242 -17.13 -6.44 1.15
C VAL A 242 -16.80 -7.48 2.21
N ARG A 243 -15.58 -8.06 2.16
CA ARG A 243 -15.10 -9.00 3.19
C ARG A 243 -15.04 -8.34 4.57
N LEU A 244 -14.55 -7.11 4.65
CA LEU A 244 -14.49 -6.33 5.89
C LEU A 244 -15.89 -6.08 6.47
N CYS A 245 -16.85 -5.70 5.64
CA CYS A 245 -18.24 -5.49 6.04
C CYS A 245 -18.87 -6.78 6.57
N ILE A 246 -18.68 -7.92 5.88
CA ILE A 246 -19.21 -9.21 6.33
C ILE A 246 -18.63 -9.62 7.69
N VAL A 247 -17.32 -9.49 7.88
CA VAL A 247 -16.66 -9.82 9.16
C VAL A 247 -17.15 -8.90 10.29
N THR A 248 -17.31 -7.61 9.99
CA THR A 248 -17.79 -6.63 10.97
C THR A 248 -19.25 -6.89 11.35
N TRP A 249 -20.11 -7.17 10.37
CA TRP A 249 -21.52 -7.53 10.58
C TRP A 249 -21.66 -8.75 11.49
N ARG A 250 -20.94 -9.84 11.19
CA ARG A 250 -20.95 -11.07 12.00
C ARG A 250 -20.50 -10.81 13.44
N HIS A 251 -19.53 -9.91 13.63
CA HIS A 251 -19.09 -9.58 14.98
C HIS A 251 -20.16 -8.81 15.77
N LEU A 252 -20.87 -7.89 15.12
CA LEU A 252 -21.95 -7.12 15.72
C LEU A 252 -23.22 -7.94 15.97
N SER A 253 -23.53 -8.93 15.12
CA SER A 253 -24.68 -9.81 15.34
C SER A 253 -24.45 -10.71 16.55
N LEU A 254 -23.26 -11.31 16.68
CA LEU A 254 -22.90 -12.18 17.80
C LEU A 254 -22.81 -11.44 19.14
N SER A 255 -22.46 -10.15 19.14
CA SER A 255 -22.48 -9.36 20.37
C SER A 255 -23.90 -9.07 20.86
N LYS A 256 -24.85 -8.86 19.93
CA LYS A 256 -26.25 -8.61 20.29
C LYS A 256 -26.90 -9.85 20.90
N GLU A 257 -26.62 -11.04 20.37
CA GLU A 257 -27.12 -12.32 20.93
C GLU A 257 -26.56 -12.66 22.33
N HIS A 258 -25.45 -12.04 22.76
CA HIS A 258 -24.90 -12.23 24.11
C HIS A 258 -25.41 -11.22 25.14
N ASP A 259 -26.00 -10.10 24.67
CA ASP A 259 -26.54 -9.03 25.51
C ASP A 259 -28.06 -9.16 25.74
N GLU A 260 -28.73 -10.10 25.03
CA GLU A 260 -30.14 -10.53 25.21
C GLU A 260 -30.24 -11.76 26.12
#